data_AF-A0A2G5VCI3-F1
#
_entry.id   AF-A0A2G5VCI3-F1
#
_cell.length_a   1.000
_cell.length_b   1.000
_cell.length_c   1.000
_cell.angle_alpha   90.00
_cell.angle_beta   90.00
_cell.angle_gamma   90.00
#
_symmetry.space_group_name_H-M   'P 1'
#
loop_
_entity.id
_entity.type
_entity.pdbx_description
1 polymer ?
#
loop_
_entity_poly.entity_id
_entity_poly.type
_entity_poly.pdbx_seq_one_letter_code
_entity_poly.pdbx_strand_id
1 'polypeptide(L)'
;MDPPEVPKTLTKLSSICVLEYLSFERRQFISAQLSGFRKVEKSIPLHLTHLAISVGRIRINDSEYYLKRRGGNSKNPEFQKLAQWDLEQEAEILPGDFCIGDPQNYIFNQNFPMENAPFPWTTQLRVTQFQGAYSRLDIPLGFLAPIYDCAPIHVAFKKLVFDLLGNRPMIFTKKLEFLKTTRDSKIYRLPADLKIQAETLETVWFSFDYGEIWKIDHNFLKIRNFRKILILMNSAKLDNQNEPNHA
;
A
#
# COMPACT_ATOMS: atom_id res chain seq x y z
N MET A 1 28.92 -51.36 8.88
CA MET A 1 28.46 -50.22 8.06
C MET A 1 27.71 -49.31 8.99
N ASP A 2 28.22 -48.10 9.18
CA ASP A 2 27.49 -47.10 9.97
C ASP A 2 26.24 -46.66 9.20
N PRO A 3 25.11 -46.45 9.89
CA PRO A 3 23.90 -45.98 9.23
C PRO A 3 24.15 -44.60 8.60
N PRO A 4 23.58 -44.31 7.43
CA PRO A 4 23.73 -43.01 6.79
C PRO A 4 23.22 -41.92 7.72
N GLU A 5 24.05 -40.89 7.95
CA GLU A 5 23.66 -39.70 8.71
C GLU A 5 22.40 -39.10 8.09
N VAL A 6 21.30 -39.12 8.86
CA VAL A 6 20.04 -38.52 8.42
C VAL A 6 20.26 -37.00 8.35
N PRO A 7 19.95 -36.33 7.23
CA PRO A 7 20.12 -34.89 7.10
C PRO A 7 19.40 -34.18 8.23
N LYS A 8 20.14 -33.38 9.02
CA LYS A 8 19.57 -32.56 10.10
C LYS A 8 18.44 -31.72 9.52
N THR A 9 17.21 -32.10 9.85
CA THR A 9 16.02 -31.41 9.36
C THR A 9 15.97 -30.04 10.02
N LEU A 10 15.86 -28.97 9.23
CA LEU A 10 15.72 -27.62 9.76
C LEU A 10 14.45 -27.57 10.63
N THR A 11 14.59 -27.20 11.90
CA THR A 11 13.42 -27.07 12.77
C THR A 11 12.58 -25.85 12.36
N LYS A 12 11.31 -25.85 12.76
CA LYS A 12 10.42 -24.70 12.54
C LYS A 12 10.98 -23.42 13.16
N LEU A 13 11.59 -23.53 14.34
CA LEU A 13 12.20 -22.39 15.05
C LEU A 13 13.43 -21.86 14.30
N SER A 14 14.33 -22.72 13.83
CA SER A 14 15.50 -22.25 13.07
C SER A 14 15.10 -21.60 11.74
N SER A 15 14.03 -22.11 11.10
CA SER A 15 13.45 -21.49 9.89
C SER A 15 12.93 -20.08 10.18
N ILE A 16 12.21 -19.90 11.30
CA ILE A 16 11.67 -18.60 11.73
C ILE A 16 12.80 -17.60 11.95
N CYS A 17 13.84 -17.97 12.69
CA CYS A 17 14.97 -17.09 12.96
C CYS A 17 15.63 -16.63 11.66
N VAL A 18 15.87 -17.54 10.70
CA VAL A 18 16.48 -17.19 9.41
C VAL A 18 15.60 -16.21 8.64
N LEU A 19 14.29 -16.47 8.56
CA LEU A 19 13.36 -15.60 7.83
C LEU A 19 13.30 -14.18 8.41
N GLU A 20 13.49 -14.01 9.72
CA GLU A 20 13.46 -12.69 10.37
C GLU A 20 14.63 -11.78 9.93
N TYR A 21 15.79 -12.37 9.61
CA TYR A 21 16.96 -11.63 9.11
C TYR A 21 16.94 -11.34 7.61
N LEU A 22 16.00 -11.94 6.86
CA LEU A 22 15.91 -11.73 5.42
C LEU A 22 15.16 -10.43 5.09
N SER A 23 15.59 -9.78 4.00
CA SER A 23 14.86 -8.63 3.46
C SER A 23 13.44 -9.02 3.04
N PHE A 24 12.54 -8.04 2.99
CA PHE A 24 11.16 -8.24 2.56
C PHE A 24 11.08 -8.98 1.21
N GLU A 25 11.87 -8.55 0.23
CA GLU A 25 11.87 -9.10 -1.13
C GLU A 25 12.33 -10.56 -1.13
N ARG A 26 13.35 -10.90 -0.34
CA ARG A 26 13.81 -12.28 -0.19
C ARG A 26 12.75 -13.16 0.46
N ARG A 27 12.05 -12.66 1.48
CA ARG A 27 10.94 -13.37 2.13
C ARG A 27 9.76 -13.59 1.17
N GLN A 28 9.40 -12.59 0.38
CA GLN A 28 8.35 -12.70 -0.64
C GLN A 28 8.73 -13.71 -1.72
N PHE A 29 9.97 -13.67 -2.21
CA PHE A 29 10.48 -14.65 -3.18
C PHE A 29 10.37 -16.08 -2.64
N ILE A 30 10.86 -16.34 -1.42
CA ILE A 30 10.79 -17.67 -0.80
C ILE A 30 9.32 -18.11 -0.62
N SER A 31 8.45 -17.21 -0.16
CA SER A 31 7.02 -17.49 0.04
C SER A 31 6.26 -17.76 -1.25
N ALA A 32 6.69 -17.16 -2.36
CA ALA A 32 6.15 -17.44 -3.68
C ALA A 32 6.51 -18.85 -4.14
N GLN A 33 7.75 -19.29 -3.91
CA GLN A 33 8.24 -20.61 -4.30
C GLN A 33 7.72 -21.73 -3.38
N LEU A 34 7.54 -21.43 -2.09
CA LEU A 34 7.19 -22.42 -1.06
C LEU A 34 5.87 -22.05 -0.39
N SER A 35 4.75 -22.54 -0.91
CA SER A 35 3.40 -22.24 -0.40
C SER A 35 3.23 -22.59 1.09
N GLY A 36 3.86 -23.66 1.56
CA GLY A 36 3.87 -24.07 2.97
C GLY A 36 4.52 -23.05 3.92
N PHE A 37 5.41 -22.19 3.40
CA PHE A 37 6.08 -21.15 4.19
C PHE A 37 5.26 -19.86 4.32
N ARG A 38 4.24 -19.64 3.48
CA ARG A 38 3.44 -18.39 3.50
C ARG A 38 2.85 -18.09 4.87
N LYS A 39 2.27 -19.11 5.53
CA LYS A 39 1.69 -18.95 6.87
C LYS A 39 2.74 -18.59 7.92
N VAL A 40 3.91 -19.22 7.85
CA VAL A 40 5.02 -18.95 8.78
C VAL A 40 5.60 -17.56 8.54
N GLU A 41 5.82 -17.19 7.28
CA GLU A 41 6.34 -15.88 6.89
C GLU A 41 5.41 -14.74 7.32
N LYS A 42 4.08 -14.94 7.28
CA LYS A 42 3.12 -13.95 7.77
C LYS A 42 3.06 -13.89 9.29
N SER A 43 3.31 -14.99 9.99
CA SER A 43 3.28 -15.03 11.46
C SER A 43 4.43 -14.30 12.15
N ILE A 44 5.48 -13.91 11.42
CA ILE A 44 6.63 -13.21 12.00
C ILE A 44 6.57 -11.71 11.66
N PRO A 45 7.08 -10.84 12.55
CA PRO A 45 7.13 -9.41 12.29
C PRO A 45 7.87 -9.06 11.00
N LEU A 46 7.58 -7.88 10.46
CA LEU A 46 8.25 -7.35 9.29
C LEU A 46 9.01 -6.08 9.65
N HIS A 47 10.30 -6.03 9.34
CA HIS A 47 11.16 -4.87 9.57
C HIS A 47 11.45 -4.18 8.24
N LEU A 48 11.06 -2.91 8.14
CA LEU A 48 11.18 -2.09 6.95
C LEU A 48 12.04 -0.85 7.26
N THR A 49 12.76 -0.36 6.25
CA THR A 49 13.43 0.94 6.34
C THR A 49 12.43 2.06 6.08
N HIS A 50 11.53 1.86 5.11
CA HIS A 50 10.55 2.85 4.69
C HIS A 50 9.24 2.16 4.29
N LEU A 51 8.13 2.68 4.81
CA LEU A 51 6.78 2.35 4.37
C LEU A 51 6.10 3.66 3.97
N ALA A 52 5.70 3.78 2.70
CA ALA A 52 4.89 4.91 2.25
C ALA A 52 3.55 4.40 1.72
N ILE A 53 2.47 5.08 2.08
CA ILE A 53 1.12 4.73 1.66
C ILE A 53 0.54 5.94 0.93
N SER A 54 -0.09 5.68 -0.21
CA SER A 54 -0.75 6.68 -1.04
C SER A 54 -2.05 6.12 -1.61
N VAL A 55 -2.83 6.96 -2.29
CA VAL A 55 -4.03 6.50 -2.99
C VAL A 55 -3.60 5.62 -4.18
N GLY A 56 -3.82 4.31 -4.05
CA GLY A 56 -3.56 3.32 -5.11
C GLY A 56 -2.10 2.87 -5.25
N ARG A 57 -1.19 3.30 -4.36
CA ARG A 57 0.20 2.84 -4.35
C ARG A 57 0.73 2.62 -2.94
N ILE A 58 1.57 1.61 -2.79
CA ILE A 58 2.26 1.31 -1.53
C ILE A 58 3.76 1.13 -1.79
N ARG A 59 4.59 1.88 -1.07
CA ARG A 59 6.04 1.76 -1.13
C ARG A 59 6.54 0.96 0.06
N ILE A 60 7.31 -0.07 -0.22
CA ILE A 60 8.02 -0.89 0.76
C ILE A 60 9.51 -0.79 0.41
N ASN A 61 10.29 -0.18 1.30
CA ASN A 61 11.69 0.16 1.08
C ASN A 61 11.86 0.95 -0.24
N ASP A 62 12.57 0.39 -1.22
CA ASP A 62 12.88 1.04 -2.51
C ASP A 62 11.98 0.58 -3.66
N SER A 63 10.88 -0.11 -3.35
CA SER A 63 9.91 -0.62 -4.32
C SER A 63 8.52 -0.06 -4.06
N GLU A 64 7.93 0.61 -5.05
CA GLU A 64 6.54 1.06 -5.03
C GLU A 64 5.67 0.14 -5.88
N TYR A 65 4.66 -0.46 -5.24
CA TYR A 65 3.72 -1.38 -5.83
C TYR A 65 2.41 -0.66 -6.12
N TYR A 66 1.84 -0.92 -7.29
CA TYR A 66 0.55 -0.38 -7.69
C TYR A 66 -0.12 -1.30 -8.71
N LEU A 67 -1.43 -1.11 -8.86
CA LEU A 67 -2.23 -1.85 -9.84
C LEU A 67 -2.42 -1.01 -11.09
N LYS A 68 -2.37 -1.68 -12.24
CA LYS A 68 -2.73 -1.09 -13.52
C LYS A 68 -3.72 -2.01 -14.20
N ARG A 69 -4.89 -1.48 -14.57
CA ARG A 69 -5.80 -2.21 -15.45
C ARG A 69 -5.26 -2.22 -16.86
N ARG A 70 -5.17 -3.41 -17.45
CA ARG A 70 -4.80 -3.57 -18.84
C ARG A 70 -6.08 -3.50 -19.67
N GLY A 71 -6.38 -2.30 -20.16
CA GLY A 71 -7.37 -2.11 -21.23
C GLY A 71 -6.67 -1.99 -22.58
N GLY A 72 -7.42 -2.21 -23.66
CA GLY A 72 -7.02 -1.78 -25.00
C GLY A 72 -6.78 -0.27 -25.08
N ASN A 73 -6.51 0.23 -26.28
CA ASN A 73 -6.33 1.67 -26.59
C ASN A 73 -7.15 2.58 -25.66
N SER A 74 -6.58 3.65 -25.09
CA SER A 74 -7.29 4.59 -24.20
C SER A 74 -8.52 5.25 -24.86
N LYS A 75 -8.63 5.14 -26.19
CA LYS A 75 -9.81 5.51 -26.98
C LYS A 75 -10.93 4.47 -26.98
N ASN A 76 -10.76 3.29 -26.37
CA ASN A 76 -11.79 2.27 -26.27
C ASN A 76 -12.91 2.76 -25.31
N PRO A 77 -14.17 2.87 -25.79
CA PRO A 77 -15.30 3.26 -24.95
C PRO A 77 -15.50 2.38 -23.71
N GLU A 78 -15.16 1.10 -23.78
CA GLU A 78 -15.21 0.19 -22.63
C GLU A 78 -14.23 0.66 -21.55
N PHE A 79 -12.98 0.96 -21.92
CA PHE A 79 -11.98 1.43 -20.97
C PHE A 79 -12.41 2.74 -20.28
N GLN A 80 -13.13 3.62 -20.99
CA GLN A 80 -13.70 4.83 -20.40
C GLN A 80 -14.80 4.52 -19.39
N LYS A 81 -15.74 3.61 -19.72
CA LYS A 81 -16.77 3.13 -18.78
C LYS A 81 -16.15 2.54 -17.51
N LEU A 82 -15.02 1.86 -17.67
CA LEU A 82 -14.30 1.26 -16.55
C LEU A 82 -13.59 2.25 -15.65
N ALA A 83 -12.91 3.23 -16.25
CA ALA A 83 -12.30 4.31 -15.51
C ALA A 83 -13.37 5.12 -14.78
N GLN A 84 -14.50 5.38 -15.43
CA GLN A 84 -15.65 6.04 -14.81
C GLN A 84 -16.21 5.23 -13.64
N TRP A 85 -16.37 3.92 -13.81
CA TRP A 85 -16.79 3.03 -12.73
C TRP A 85 -15.80 3.03 -11.56
N ASP A 86 -14.48 3.01 -11.81
CA ASP A 86 -13.49 3.15 -10.71
C ASP A 86 -13.63 4.48 -9.97
N LEU A 87 -13.82 5.58 -10.70
CA LEU A 87 -13.93 6.92 -10.13
C LEU A 87 -15.20 7.06 -9.27
N GLU A 88 -16.33 6.53 -9.75
CA GLU A 88 -17.60 6.53 -9.01
C GLU A 88 -17.50 5.76 -7.69
N GLN A 89 -16.63 4.76 -7.63
CA GLN A 89 -16.44 3.92 -6.46
C GLN A 89 -15.26 4.37 -5.58
N GLU A 90 -14.43 5.34 -6.02
CA GLU A 90 -13.19 5.73 -5.32
C GLU A 90 -13.44 6.25 -3.89
N ALA A 91 -14.59 6.89 -3.67
CA ALA A 91 -15.02 7.44 -2.39
C ALA A 91 -15.59 6.40 -1.39
N GLU A 92 -15.67 5.13 -1.78
CA GLU A 92 -16.10 4.04 -0.91
C GLU A 92 -15.11 3.83 0.24
N ILE A 93 -15.59 3.78 1.48
CA ILE A 93 -14.79 3.45 2.66
C ILE A 93 -14.98 1.97 3.02
N LEU A 94 -13.87 1.24 3.11
CA LEU A 94 -13.84 -0.18 3.49
C LEU A 94 -13.36 -0.36 4.94
N PRO A 95 -13.71 -1.45 5.64
CA PRO A 95 -13.25 -1.69 7.02
C PRO A 95 -11.72 -1.65 7.18
N GLY A 96 -11.20 -0.76 8.02
CA GLY A 96 -9.75 -0.54 8.18
C GLY A 96 -9.16 0.52 7.26
N ASP A 97 -9.96 1.12 6.37
CA ASP A 97 -9.52 2.33 5.67
C ASP A 97 -9.32 3.48 6.66
N PHE A 98 -8.29 4.28 6.40
CA PHE A 98 -7.98 5.46 7.16
C PHE A 98 -8.22 6.70 6.30
N CYS A 99 -9.12 7.58 6.75
CA CYS A 99 -9.51 8.77 6.01
C CYS A 99 -8.95 10.02 6.69
N ILE A 100 -8.45 10.96 5.88
CA ILE A 100 -8.01 12.29 6.31
C ILE A 100 -8.93 13.34 5.69
N GLY A 101 -9.20 14.45 6.37
CA GLY A 101 -10.05 15.52 5.89
C GLY A 101 -11.54 15.29 6.14
N ASP A 102 -12.36 16.13 5.50
CA ASP A 102 -13.80 16.19 5.77
C ASP A 102 -14.55 15.02 5.11
N PRO A 103 -15.16 14.12 5.91
CA PRO A 103 -15.80 12.92 5.39
C PRO A 103 -17.17 13.16 4.75
N GLN A 104 -17.64 14.40 4.65
CA GLN A 104 -18.96 14.74 4.08
C GLN A 104 -19.19 14.21 2.66
N ASN A 105 -18.12 13.92 1.90
CA ASN A 105 -18.21 13.36 0.55
C ASN A 105 -17.96 11.84 0.48
N TYR A 106 -17.75 11.15 1.61
CA TYR A 106 -17.49 9.70 1.58
C TYR A 106 -18.77 8.88 1.60
N ILE A 107 -18.77 7.82 0.80
CA ILE A 107 -19.88 6.89 0.69
C ILE A 107 -19.59 5.72 1.64
N PHE A 108 -20.29 5.67 2.78
CA PHE A 108 -20.25 4.55 3.72
C PHE A 108 -21.28 3.51 3.31
N ASN A 109 -20.96 2.67 2.32
CA ASN A 109 -21.89 1.63 1.87
C ASN A 109 -21.58 0.30 2.58
N GLN A 110 -22.51 -0.19 3.40
CA GLN A 110 -22.35 -1.48 4.10
C GLN A 110 -22.80 -2.69 3.29
N ASN A 111 -23.65 -2.48 2.27
CA ASN A 111 -24.26 -3.53 1.46
C ASN A 111 -23.96 -3.25 -0.01
N PHE A 112 -22.78 -3.64 -0.48
CA PHE A 112 -22.52 -3.60 -1.91
C PHE A 112 -23.08 -4.85 -2.57
N PRO A 113 -23.99 -4.72 -3.57
CA PRO A 113 -23.99 -5.71 -4.62
C PRO A 113 -22.58 -5.66 -5.22
N MET A 114 -21.85 -6.78 -5.22
CA MET A 114 -20.77 -6.95 -6.19
C MET A 114 -21.42 -6.91 -7.56
N GLU A 115 -21.78 -5.72 -8.05
CA GLU A 115 -22.11 -5.53 -9.43
C GLU A 115 -20.86 -5.94 -10.18
N ASN A 116 -21.02 -6.97 -11.00
CA ASN A 116 -19.94 -7.44 -11.83
C ASN A 116 -19.40 -6.23 -12.58
N ALA A 117 -18.09 -6.11 -12.59
CA ALA A 117 -17.32 -5.41 -13.59
C ALA A 117 -18.11 -5.20 -14.90
N PRO A 118 -18.24 -3.97 -15.43
CA PRO A 118 -19.05 -3.73 -16.64
C PRO A 118 -18.62 -4.57 -17.85
N PHE A 119 -17.41 -5.14 -17.83
CA PHE A 119 -16.88 -6.10 -18.80
C PHE A 119 -15.64 -6.82 -18.21
N PRO A 120 -15.15 -7.92 -18.80
CA PRO A 120 -13.92 -8.58 -18.33
C PRO A 120 -12.67 -7.73 -18.59
N TRP A 121 -11.77 -7.63 -17.61
CA TRP A 121 -10.43 -7.04 -17.79
C TRP A 121 -9.36 -7.88 -17.09
N THR A 122 -8.11 -7.46 -17.21
CA THR A 122 -7.01 -8.09 -16.48
C THR A 122 -6.23 -7.04 -15.70
N THR A 123 -6.04 -7.30 -14.43
CA THR A 123 -5.32 -6.45 -13.49
C THR A 123 -3.87 -6.87 -13.46
N GLN A 124 -2.98 -5.91 -13.74
CA GLN A 124 -1.55 -6.12 -13.70
C GLN A 124 -0.97 -5.52 -12.42
N LEU A 125 -0.17 -6.30 -11.72
CA LEU A 125 0.70 -5.79 -10.65
C LEU A 125 1.96 -5.18 -11.29
N ARG A 126 2.27 -3.95 -10.91
CA ARG A 126 3.48 -3.25 -11.34
C ARG A 126 4.30 -2.83 -10.14
N VAL A 127 5.61 -2.77 -10.34
CA VAL A 127 6.55 -2.24 -9.35
C VAL A 127 7.39 -1.15 -9.99
N THR A 128 7.51 -0.01 -9.33
CA THR A 128 8.49 1.01 -9.65
C THR A 128 9.65 0.89 -8.65
N GLN A 129 10.84 0.58 -9.14
CA GLN A 129 12.06 0.55 -8.34
C GLN A 129 12.76 1.91 -8.38
N PHE A 130 13.16 2.42 -7.22
CA PHE A 130 13.91 3.66 -7.09
C PHE A 130 15.41 3.34 -7.08
N GLN A 131 16.13 3.78 -8.12
CA GLN A 131 17.59 3.69 -8.19
C GLN A 131 18.17 5.11 -8.10
N GLY A 132 18.29 5.62 -6.88
CA GLY A 132 18.71 7.00 -6.61
C GLY A 132 17.62 8.04 -6.87
N ALA A 133 18.01 9.31 -6.97
CA ALA A 133 17.07 10.44 -6.99
C ALA A 133 16.23 10.55 -8.28
N TYR A 134 16.72 10.02 -9.41
CA TYR A 134 16.15 10.30 -10.73
C TYR A 134 15.77 9.06 -11.55
N SER A 135 16.28 7.87 -11.21
CA SER A 135 15.96 6.66 -11.98
C SER A 135 14.79 5.91 -11.36
N ARG A 136 13.74 5.74 -12.17
CA ARG A 136 12.55 4.94 -11.85
C ARG A 136 12.39 3.88 -12.92
N LEU A 137 12.48 2.63 -12.52
CA LEU A 137 12.26 1.50 -13.42
C LEU A 137 10.88 0.91 -13.14
N ASP A 138 9.95 1.05 -14.08
CA ASP A 138 8.58 0.55 -13.96
C ASP A 138 8.43 -0.82 -14.62
N ILE A 139 8.32 -1.86 -13.80
CA ILE A 139 8.40 -3.27 -14.18
C ILE A 139 7.03 -3.93 -13.98
N PRO A 140 6.46 -4.59 -15.00
CA PRO A 140 5.31 -5.47 -14.80
C PRO A 140 5.76 -6.73 -14.05
N LEU A 141 5.14 -7.02 -12.90
CA LEU A 141 5.41 -8.25 -12.14
C LEU A 141 4.55 -9.43 -12.61
N GLY A 142 3.41 -9.15 -13.24
CA GLY A 142 2.52 -10.18 -13.78
C GLY A 142 1.06 -9.80 -13.69
N PHE A 143 0.20 -10.71 -14.17
CA PHE A 143 -1.24 -10.60 -14.02
C PHE A 143 -1.67 -11.20 -12.68
N LEU A 144 -2.63 -10.56 -12.03
CA LEU A 144 -3.21 -11.06 -10.79
C LEU A 144 -4.31 -12.08 -11.07
N ALA A 145 -4.71 -12.81 -10.03
CA ALA A 145 -5.81 -13.76 -10.13
C ALA A 145 -7.13 -13.04 -10.50
N PRO A 146 -8.07 -13.70 -11.20
CA PRO A 146 -9.33 -13.09 -11.66
C PRO A 146 -10.18 -12.43 -10.56
N ILE A 147 -9.98 -12.79 -9.29
CA ILE A 147 -10.63 -12.10 -8.16
C ILE A 147 -10.32 -10.59 -8.11
N TYR A 148 -9.18 -10.16 -8.65
CA TYR A 148 -8.83 -8.74 -8.78
C TYR A 148 -9.54 -8.05 -9.95
N ASP A 149 -10.05 -8.84 -10.91
CA ASP A 149 -10.67 -8.33 -12.13
C ASP A 149 -12.17 -8.06 -11.96
N CYS A 150 -12.80 -8.57 -10.92
CA CYS A 150 -14.22 -8.35 -10.67
C CYS A 150 -14.50 -7.16 -9.74
N ALA A 151 -13.47 -6.52 -9.19
CA ALA A 151 -13.61 -5.50 -8.14
C ALA A 151 -13.13 -4.11 -8.60
N PRO A 152 -13.69 -3.03 -8.05
CA PRO A 152 -13.14 -1.68 -8.24
C PRO A 152 -11.65 -1.62 -7.90
N ILE A 153 -10.89 -0.76 -8.59
CA ILE A 153 -9.42 -0.81 -8.53
C ILE A 153 -8.91 -0.53 -7.12
N HIS A 154 -9.62 0.27 -6.33
CA HIS A 154 -9.26 0.52 -4.94
C HIS A 154 -9.52 -0.67 -4.02
N VAL A 155 -10.57 -1.47 -4.26
CA VAL A 155 -10.85 -2.72 -3.53
C VAL A 155 -9.76 -3.75 -3.86
N ALA A 156 -9.47 -3.89 -5.16
CA ALA A 156 -8.36 -4.71 -5.66
C ALA A 156 -7.03 -4.26 -5.04
N PHE A 157 -6.79 -2.94 -4.95
CA PHE A 157 -5.57 -2.41 -4.34
C PHE A 157 -5.52 -2.68 -2.84
N LYS A 158 -6.63 -2.52 -2.10
CA LYS A 158 -6.70 -2.90 -0.69
C LYS A 158 -6.36 -4.38 -0.48
N LYS A 159 -6.86 -5.25 -1.36
CA LYS A 159 -6.51 -6.67 -1.36
C LYS A 159 -5.02 -6.89 -1.60
N LEU A 160 -4.40 -6.15 -2.52
CA LEU A 160 -2.95 -6.19 -2.71
C LEU A 160 -2.20 -5.78 -1.42
N VAL A 161 -2.60 -4.69 -0.77
CA VAL A 161 -2.00 -4.26 0.49
C VAL A 161 -2.15 -5.34 1.56
N PHE A 162 -3.31 -5.99 1.65
CA PHE A 162 -3.54 -7.13 2.53
C PHE A 162 -2.60 -8.31 2.19
N ASP A 163 -2.47 -8.66 0.92
CA ASP A 163 -1.60 -9.76 0.48
C ASP A 163 -0.12 -9.46 0.78
N LEU A 164 0.32 -8.20 0.72
CA LEU A 164 1.69 -7.78 1.07
C LEU A 164 1.92 -7.71 2.59
N LEU A 165 1.01 -7.03 3.32
CA LEU A 165 1.23 -6.59 4.70
C LEU A 165 0.28 -7.20 5.73
N GLY A 166 -0.90 -7.66 5.32
CA GLY A 166 -1.93 -8.22 6.20
C GLY A 166 -1.50 -9.55 6.86
N ASN A 167 -2.24 -9.92 7.92
CA ASN A 167 -2.00 -11.08 8.79
C ASN A 167 -0.62 -11.10 9.47
N ARG A 168 0.03 -9.94 9.60
CA ARG A 168 1.29 -9.80 10.33
C ARG A 168 1.04 -9.33 11.75
N PRO A 169 1.76 -9.86 12.75
CA PRO A 169 1.57 -9.45 14.15
C PRO A 169 1.97 -7.97 14.37
N MET A 170 2.98 -7.50 13.65
CA MET A 170 3.52 -6.14 13.72
C MET A 170 4.37 -5.85 12.48
N ILE A 171 4.32 -4.62 12.01
CA ILE A 171 5.28 -4.05 11.06
C ILE A 171 6.09 -2.98 11.78
N PHE A 172 7.40 -3.16 11.82
CA PHE A 172 8.33 -2.13 12.28
C PHE A 172 8.86 -1.38 11.06
N THR A 173 8.78 -0.06 11.08
CA THR A 173 9.39 0.78 10.05
C THR A 173 10.18 1.91 10.67
N LYS A 174 11.31 2.30 10.08
CA LYS A 174 11.99 3.53 10.51
C LYS A 174 11.17 4.75 10.11
N LYS A 175 10.78 4.84 8.84
CA LYS A 175 9.94 5.92 8.32
C LYS A 175 8.59 5.41 7.86
N LEU A 176 7.52 5.99 8.38
CA LEU A 176 6.16 5.85 7.86
C LEU A 176 5.75 7.16 7.20
N GLU A 177 5.32 7.09 5.95
CA GLU A 177 4.98 8.27 5.16
C GLU A 177 3.59 8.14 4.54
N PHE A 178 2.78 9.19 4.68
CA PHE A 178 1.50 9.30 3.98
C PHE A 178 1.64 10.33 2.86
N LEU A 179 1.50 9.86 1.62
CA LEU A 179 1.64 10.67 0.43
C LEU A 179 0.26 11.07 -0.08
N LYS A 180 0.09 12.35 -0.43
CA LYS A 180 -1.07 12.80 -1.19
C LYS A 180 -0.73 12.79 -2.68
N THR A 181 -1.52 12.04 -3.46
CA THR A 181 -1.33 11.89 -4.92
C THR A 181 -2.23 12.82 -5.71
N THR A 182 -3.46 13.10 -5.24
CA THR A 182 -4.45 13.95 -5.92
C THR A 182 -5.19 14.85 -4.92
N ARG A 183 -5.97 15.82 -5.41
CA ARG A 183 -6.49 16.93 -4.59
C ARG A 183 -7.56 16.51 -3.59
N ASP A 184 -8.33 15.45 -3.86
CA ASP A 184 -9.67 15.31 -3.27
C ASP A 184 -9.90 13.99 -2.51
N SER A 185 -9.22 12.89 -2.83
CA SER A 185 -9.34 11.63 -2.07
C SER A 185 -8.17 11.45 -1.10
N LYS A 186 -8.48 11.20 0.17
CA LYS A 186 -7.50 10.89 1.23
C LYS A 186 -7.86 9.60 1.97
N ILE A 187 -8.32 8.60 1.23
CA ILE A 187 -8.64 7.27 1.76
C ILE A 187 -7.39 6.38 1.62
N TYR A 188 -6.69 6.17 2.72
CA TYR A 188 -5.57 5.26 2.82
C TYR A 188 -6.08 3.85 3.10
N ARG A 189 -5.95 2.98 2.10
CA ARG A 189 -6.49 1.62 2.11
C ARG A 189 -5.59 0.69 2.92
N LEU A 190 -5.92 0.44 4.19
CA LEU A 190 -5.16 -0.45 5.08
C LEU A 190 -6.02 -1.64 5.54
N PRO A 191 -5.40 -2.80 5.85
CA PRO A 191 -6.06 -3.88 6.57
C PRO A 191 -6.52 -3.44 7.96
N ALA A 192 -7.71 -3.87 8.38
CA ALA A 192 -8.30 -3.47 9.66
C ALA A 192 -7.50 -3.91 10.89
N ASP A 193 -6.75 -5.00 10.78
CA ASP A 193 -5.93 -5.59 11.84
C ASP A 193 -4.46 -5.17 11.76
N LEU A 194 -4.10 -4.25 10.85
CA LEU A 194 -2.72 -3.87 10.62
C LEU A 194 -2.16 -3.09 11.80
N LYS A 195 -1.05 -3.57 12.36
CA LYS A 195 -0.31 -2.89 13.42
C LYS A 195 1.04 -2.44 12.89
N ILE A 196 1.30 -1.14 12.96
CA ILE A 196 2.58 -0.55 12.54
C ILE A 196 3.22 0.15 13.75
N GLN A 197 4.51 -0.06 13.94
CA GLN A 197 5.35 0.72 14.82
C GLN A 197 6.36 1.48 13.96
N ALA A 198 6.28 2.81 14.00
CA ALA A 198 7.16 3.68 13.23
C ALA A 198 8.09 4.49 14.15
N GLU A 199 9.33 4.75 13.72
CA GLU A 199 10.23 5.69 14.42
C GLU A 199 9.91 7.14 14.05
N THR A 200 9.64 7.40 12.77
CA THR A 200 9.21 8.71 12.25
C THR A 200 7.91 8.58 11.45
N LEU A 201 7.05 9.59 11.60
CA LEU A 201 5.83 9.76 10.82
C LEU A 201 5.95 11.04 10.00
N GLU A 202 5.80 10.93 8.69
CA GLU A 202 5.87 12.05 7.76
C GLU A 202 4.61 12.12 6.90
N THR A 203 4.23 13.34 6.55
CA THR A 203 3.18 13.63 5.58
C THR A 203 3.75 14.53 4.50
N VAL A 204 3.32 14.28 3.26
CA VAL A 204 3.74 15.10 2.12
C VAL A 204 2.49 15.73 1.51
N TRP A 205 2.50 17.06 1.39
CA TRP A 205 1.43 17.89 0.83
C TRP A 205 0.15 18.02 1.66
N PHE A 206 0.16 17.60 2.93
CA PHE A 206 -0.89 17.89 3.91
C PHE A 206 -0.33 17.74 5.33
N SER A 207 -1.09 18.23 6.31
CA SER A 207 -0.85 18.01 7.74
C SER A 207 -2.04 17.26 8.34
N PHE A 208 -1.77 16.47 9.37
CA PHE A 208 -2.82 15.92 10.21
C PHE A 208 -3.30 16.97 11.22
N ASP A 209 -4.60 16.98 11.51
CA ASP A 209 -5.08 17.57 12.77
C ASP A 209 -4.83 16.61 13.96
N TYR A 210 -4.94 17.12 15.19
CA TYR A 210 -4.69 16.31 16.39
C TYR A 210 -5.67 15.14 16.54
N GLY A 211 -6.91 15.29 16.11
CA GLY A 211 -7.92 14.23 16.13
C GLY A 211 -7.61 13.12 15.13
N GLU A 212 -7.11 13.47 13.95
CA GLU A 212 -6.60 12.53 12.94
C GLU A 212 -5.39 11.77 13.46
N ILE A 213 -4.41 12.45 14.05
CA ILE A 213 -3.25 11.79 14.68
C ILE A 213 -3.71 10.78 15.73
N TRP A 214 -4.64 11.18 16.60
CA TRP A 214 -5.17 10.32 17.65
C TRP A 214 -5.87 9.07 17.07
N LYS A 215 -6.67 9.23 16.01
CA LYS A 215 -7.30 8.09 15.31
C LYS A 215 -6.27 7.14 14.73
N ILE A 216 -5.17 7.65 14.16
CA ILE A 216 -4.11 6.81 13.60
C ILE A 216 -3.40 6.03 14.72
N ASP A 217 -3.04 6.70 15.81
CA ASP A 217 -2.37 6.08 16.96
C ASP A 217 -3.28 5.03 17.61
N HIS A 218 -4.58 5.32 17.76
CA HIS A 218 -5.51 4.35 18.35
C HIS A 218 -5.73 3.11 17.48
N ASN A 219 -5.86 3.28 16.16
CA ASN A 219 -6.27 2.20 15.26
C ASN A 219 -5.09 1.39 14.71
N PHE A 220 -3.96 2.02 14.40
CA PHE A 220 -2.89 1.40 13.60
C PHE A 220 -1.50 1.54 14.21
N LEU A 221 -1.20 2.67 14.85
CA LEU A 221 0.17 3.00 15.22
C LEU A 221 0.45 2.82 16.71
N LYS A 222 1.57 2.14 17.00
CA LYS A 222 2.26 2.32 18.29
C LYS A 222 3.44 3.25 18.06
N ILE A 223 3.22 4.56 18.05
CA ILE A 223 4.32 5.51 17.85
C ILE A 223 5.14 5.60 19.15
N ARG A 224 6.35 5.02 19.16
CA ARG A 224 7.23 5.07 20.34
C ARG A 224 7.77 6.47 20.63
N ASN A 225 7.89 7.32 19.61
CA ASN A 225 8.46 8.66 19.74
C ASN A 225 7.75 9.65 18.81
N PHE A 226 6.79 10.43 19.33
CA PHE A 226 6.20 11.58 18.63
C PHE A 226 7.18 12.73 18.35
N ARG A 227 8.49 12.53 18.58
CA ARG A 227 9.47 13.63 18.67
C ARG A 227 9.72 14.37 17.35
N LYS A 228 9.27 13.85 16.20
CA LYS A 228 9.37 14.55 14.91
C LYS A 228 8.21 14.19 13.98
N ILE A 229 7.10 14.94 14.05
CA ILE A 229 6.23 15.08 12.88
C ILE A 229 6.88 16.15 12.01
N LEU A 230 7.59 15.72 10.96
CA LEU A 230 8.15 16.66 10.00
C LEU A 230 7.07 16.97 8.97
N ILE A 231 6.42 18.12 9.12
CA ILE A 231 5.51 18.64 8.10
C ILE A 231 6.39 19.27 7.01
N LEU A 232 6.70 18.50 5.98
CA LEU A 232 7.36 19.04 4.78
C LEU A 232 6.31 19.76 3.94
N MET A 233 6.04 21.02 4.27
CA MET A 233 5.35 21.93 3.36
C MET A 233 6.35 22.38 2.30
N ASN A 234 6.28 21.80 1.10
CA ASN A 234 6.96 22.38 -0.06
C ASN A 234 6.26 23.70 -0.40
N SER A 235 6.90 24.82 -0.06
CA SER A 235 6.49 26.20 -0.33
C SER A 235 6.52 26.58 -1.82
N ALA A 236 6.12 25.70 -2.73
CA ALA A 236 6.18 25.93 -4.18
C ALA A 236 4.99 26.74 -4.74
N LYS A 237 4.26 27.48 -3.89
CA LYS A 237 3.21 28.42 -4.30
C LYS A 237 3.19 29.65 -3.41
N LEU A 238 4.14 30.55 -3.64
CA LEU A 238 4.00 31.97 -3.26
C LEU A 238 4.62 32.96 -4.26
N ASP A 239 5.17 32.50 -5.40
CA ASP A 239 5.83 33.37 -6.38
C ASP A 239 5.00 33.71 -7.64
N ASN A 240 3.71 33.36 -7.72
CA ASN A 240 2.87 33.63 -8.90
C ASN A 240 1.72 34.64 -8.67
N GLN A 241 1.91 35.65 -7.82
CA GLN A 241 0.95 36.76 -7.66
C GLN A 241 1.59 38.16 -7.71
N ASN A 242 2.60 38.38 -8.54
CA ASN A 242 3.06 39.74 -8.87
C ASN A 242 3.48 39.83 -10.35
N GLU A 243 2.52 39.80 -11.27
CA GLU A 243 2.65 40.59 -12.50
C GLU A 243 1.77 41.84 -12.33
N PRO A 244 2.36 43.04 -12.20
CA PRO A 244 1.60 44.27 -12.28
C PRO A 244 1.11 44.45 -13.71
N ASN A 245 -0.21 44.51 -13.87
CA ASN A 245 -0.84 45.05 -15.06
C ASN A 245 -0.32 46.48 -15.29
N HIS A 246 0.59 46.65 -16.25
CA HIS A 246 0.88 47.97 -16.81
C HIS A 246 0.00 48.20 -18.04
N ALA A 247 -0.76 49.29 -17.95
CA ALA A 247 -1.48 49.96 -19.03
C ALA A 247 -0.53 50.52 -20.09
#